data_AF-A0AAC8THM7-F1
#
_entry.id   AF-A0AAC8THM7-F1
#
_cell.length_a   1.000
_cell.length_b   1.000
_cell.length_c   1.000
_cell.angle_alpha   90.00
_cell.angle_beta   90.00
_cell.angle_gamma   90.00
#
_symmetry.space_group_name_H-M   'P 1'
#
loop_
_entity.id
_entity.type
_entity.pdbx_description
1 polymer ?
#
loop_
_entity_poly.entity_id
_entity_poly.type
_entity_poly.pdbx_seq_one_letter_code
_entity_poly.pdbx_strand_id
1 'polypeptide(L)'
;MALGLALTPAVEAATGVLRDFSAQAMTALLTGLSLYLEDGEEGQLHHIATVENETSTLRGGLWTQRLKTLFDKAGMSMEDVANKVRIRGHKGPHPEAYHQEVFDRLKSAVATCQTTAQCRESLKRQLRRLAEELQREGSRLNKLVTRSP
;
A
#
# COMPACT_ATOMS: atom_id res chain seq x y z
N MET A 1 9.92 -25.52 53.22
CA MET A 1 10.76 -25.04 52.11
C MET A 1 9.85 -24.80 50.92
N ALA A 2 9.46 -23.54 50.68
CA ALA A 2 9.93 -22.68 49.58
C ALA A 2 9.53 -23.27 48.21
N LEU A 3 8.86 -22.56 47.30
CA LEU A 3 9.23 -21.23 46.82
C LEU A 3 8.02 -20.62 46.07
N GLY A 4 7.48 -19.51 46.55
CA GLY A 4 6.56 -18.69 45.75
C GLY A 4 7.39 -17.95 44.70
N LEU A 5 7.16 -18.22 43.41
CA LEU A 5 7.74 -17.44 42.33
C LEU A 5 7.10 -16.04 42.35
N ALA A 6 7.80 -15.09 42.96
CA ALA A 6 7.55 -13.68 42.73
C ALA A 6 7.83 -13.40 41.24
N LEU A 7 6.77 -13.09 40.49
CA LEU A 7 6.90 -12.50 39.16
C LEU A 7 7.62 -11.16 39.32
N THR A 8 8.61 -10.93 38.48
CA THR A 8 9.41 -9.71 38.50
C THR A 8 8.54 -8.50 38.11
N PRO A 9 8.80 -7.30 38.68
CA PRO A 9 8.00 -6.09 38.41
C PRO A 9 7.98 -5.65 36.93
N ALA A 10 8.85 -6.24 36.10
CA ALA A 10 8.88 -6.01 34.66
C ALA A 10 7.69 -6.66 33.92
N VAL A 11 7.13 -7.77 34.43
CA VAL A 11 5.99 -8.46 33.80
C VAL A 11 4.69 -7.69 34.06
N GLU A 12 4.51 -7.11 35.24
CA GLU A 12 3.35 -6.28 35.56
C GLU A 12 3.34 -4.96 34.76
N ALA A 13 4.49 -4.33 34.56
CA ALA A 13 4.61 -3.11 33.76
C ALA A 13 4.21 -3.31 32.29
N ALA A 14 4.52 -4.48 31.70
CA ALA A 14 4.13 -4.82 30.33
C ALA A 14 2.60 -5.02 30.17
N THR A 15 1.93 -5.54 31.20
CA THR A 15 0.47 -5.68 31.18
C THR A 15 -0.29 -4.36 31.34
N GLY A 16 0.32 -3.37 32.01
CA GLY A 16 -0.26 -2.03 32.16
C GLY A 16 -0.26 -1.23 30.85
N VAL A 17 0.85 -1.29 30.10
CA VAL A 17 1.01 -0.54 28.82
C VAL A 17 0.06 -1.05 27.73
N LEU A 18 -0.36 -2.31 27.78
CA LEU A 18 -1.30 -2.90 26.82
C LEU A 18 -2.78 -2.54 27.08
N ARG A 19 -3.11 -1.94 28.23
CA ARG A 19 -4.50 -1.63 28.62
C ARG A 19 -5.00 -0.26 28.15
N ASP A 20 -4.10 0.64 27.77
CA ASP A 20 -4.44 2.04 27.43
C ASP A 20 -4.61 2.31 25.93
N PHE A 21 -4.37 1.33 25.07
CA PHE A 21 -4.67 1.45 23.65
C PHE A 21 -6.10 1.00 23.39
N SER A 22 -6.90 1.86 22.76
CA SER A 22 -8.23 1.46 22.31
C SER A 22 -8.12 0.20 21.45
N ALA A 23 -9.10 -0.68 21.54
CA ALA A 23 -9.15 -1.89 20.71
C ALA A 23 -8.97 -1.55 19.22
N GLN A 24 -9.41 -0.36 18.77
CA GLN A 24 -9.17 0.11 17.41
C GLN A 24 -7.70 0.43 17.11
N ALA A 25 -6.97 1.06 18.02
CA ALA A 25 -5.55 1.37 17.84
C ALA A 25 -4.70 0.08 17.80
N MET A 26 -4.99 -0.86 18.69
CA MET A 26 -4.36 -2.19 18.67
C MET A 26 -4.71 -2.98 17.41
N THR A 27 -5.96 -2.90 16.96
CA THR A 27 -6.39 -3.52 15.70
C THR A 27 -5.65 -2.90 14.51
N ALA A 28 -5.57 -1.56 14.43
CA ALA A 28 -4.85 -0.89 13.36
C ALA A 28 -3.35 -1.23 13.36
N LEU A 29 -2.73 -1.33 14.54
CA LEU A 29 -1.33 -1.74 14.69
C LEU A 29 -1.12 -3.20 14.29
N LEU A 30 -1.99 -4.12 14.72
CA LEU A 30 -1.90 -5.56 14.40
C LEU A 30 -2.22 -5.84 12.94
N THR A 31 -3.23 -5.18 12.35
CA THR A 31 -3.50 -5.24 10.91
C THR A 31 -2.30 -4.67 10.16
N GLY A 32 -1.77 -3.51 10.57
CA GLY A 32 -0.56 -2.94 10.01
C GLY A 32 0.60 -3.92 10.04
N LEU A 33 0.87 -4.52 11.20
CA LEU A 33 1.96 -5.49 11.39
C LEU A 33 1.74 -6.79 10.60
N SER A 34 0.51 -7.29 10.49
CA SER A 34 0.13 -8.42 9.62
C SER A 34 0.31 -8.08 8.13
N LEU A 35 0.12 -6.82 7.72
CA LEU A 35 0.53 -6.37 6.37
C LEU A 35 2.06 -6.47 6.15
N TYR A 36 2.86 -6.48 7.22
CA TYR A 36 4.33 -6.56 7.14
C TYR A 36 4.91 -7.97 7.37
N LEU A 37 4.20 -8.87 8.06
CA LEU A 37 4.78 -10.14 8.54
C LEU A 37 4.40 -11.40 7.75
N GLU A 38 3.52 -11.33 6.76
CA GLU A 38 3.12 -12.52 6.00
C GLU A 38 3.86 -12.60 4.66
N ASP A 39 4.90 -13.43 4.62
CA ASP A 39 5.49 -13.96 3.39
C ASP A 39 4.94 -15.39 3.19
N GLY A 40 3.91 -15.49 2.34
CA GLY A 40 3.17 -16.71 2.04
C GLY A 40 2.25 -16.52 0.83
N GLU A 41 1.64 -17.62 0.37
CA GLU A 41 0.78 -17.81 -0.84
C GLU A 41 -0.30 -16.73 -1.13
N GLU A 42 -0.49 -15.74 -0.25
CA GLU A 42 -1.37 -14.58 -0.43
C GLU A 42 -0.81 -13.49 -1.35
N GLY A 43 0.48 -13.57 -1.72
CA GLY A 43 1.14 -12.66 -2.65
C GLY A 43 1.92 -11.53 -1.96
N GLN A 44 3.08 -11.17 -2.53
CA GLN A 44 3.94 -10.12 -2.00
C GLN A 44 3.23 -8.75 -1.99
N LEU A 45 3.60 -7.90 -1.05
CA LEU A 45 3.12 -6.52 -1.00
C LEU A 45 3.78 -5.72 -2.14
N HIS A 46 2.98 -5.15 -3.03
CA HIS A 46 3.44 -4.45 -4.23
C HIS A 46 2.94 -3.02 -4.29
N HIS A 47 3.75 -2.10 -4.82
CA HIS A 47 3.31 -0.74 -5.10
C HIS A 47 2.38 -0.70 -6.32
N ILE A 48 1.26 0.03 -6.20
CA ILE A 48 0.32 0.30 -7.29
C ILE A 48 0.96 1.26 -8.29
N ALA A 49 1.39 2.43 -7.80
CA ALA A 49 2.23 3.39 -8.52
C ALA A 49 3.70 3.06 -8.28
N THR A 50 4.43 2.70 -9.34
CA THR A 50 5.82 2.23 -9.25
C THR A 50 6.77 3.30 -8.71
N VAL A 51 7.70 2.88 -7.85
CA VAL A 51 8.85 3.66 -7.38
C VAL A 51 10.16 3.31 -8.10
N GLU A 52 10.19 2.24 -8.90
CA GLU A 52 11.44 1.64 -9.41
C GLU A 52 11.72 1.93 -10.89
N ASN A 53 10.85 2.68 -11.59
CA ASN A 53 11.07 3.06 -12.99
C ASN A 53 11.61 4.49 -13.11
N GLU A 54 12.84 4.68 -12.63
CA GLU A 54 13.50 6.00 -12.62
C GLU A 54 14.37 6.27 -13.84
N THR A 55 14.89 5.23 -14.50
CA THR A 55 15.95 5.37 -15.53
C THR A 55 15.60 4.80 -16.90
N SER A 56 14.58 3.93 -17.01
CA SER A 56 14.29 3.20 -18.25
C SER A 56 13.02 3.69 -18.95
N THR A 57 13.16 4.06 -20.23
CA THR A 57 12.07 4.44 -21.13
C THR A 57 11.47 3.27 -21.91
N LEU A 58 12.03 2.05 -21.80
CA LEU A 58 11.64 0.86 -22.57
C LEU A 58 10.15 0.48 -22.49
N ARG A 59 9.42 1.02 -21.51
CA ARG A 59 8.01 0.73 -21.24
C ARG A 59 7.20 2.02 -21.04
N GLY A 60 7.55 3.09 -21.74
CA GLY A 60 6.86 4.39 -21.69
C GLY A 60 7.30 5.31 -20.55
N GLY A 61 8.32 4.91 -19.78
CA GLY A 61 8.86 5.66 -18.65
C GLY A 61 9.38 7.05 -19.03
N LEU A 62 9.74 7.89 -18.07
CA LEU A 62 10.03 7.59 -16.67
C LEU A 62 8.77 7.69 -15.80
N TRP A 63 8.27 6.54 -15.32
CA TRP A 63 7.01 6.47 -14.61
C TRP A 63 7.10 7.00 -13.18
N THR A 64 8.18 6.68 -12.45
CA THR A 64 8.34 7.10 -11.05
C THR A 64 8.22 8.62 -10.93
N GLN A 65 8.92 9.37 -11.77
CA GLN A 65 8.91 10.84 -11.74
C GLN A 65 7.51 11.41 -12.04
N ARG A 66 6.84 10.88 -13.07
CA ARG A 66 5.47 11.31 -13.43
C ARG A 66 4.49 11.05 -12.30
N LEU A 67 4.53 9.85 -11.72
CA LEU A 67 3.66 9.47 -10.61
C LEU A 67 3.95 10.31 -9.36
N LYS A 68 5.22 10.56 -9.05
CA LYS A 68 5.65 11.37 -7.91
C LYS A 68 4.99 12.75 -7.89
N THR A 69 4.84 13.40 -9.06
CA THR A 69 4.15 14.71 -9.13
C THR A 69 2.73 14.69 -8.56
N LEU A 70 2.02 13.57 -8.69
CA LEU A 70 0.66 13.39 -8.18
C LEU A 70 0.65 13.19 -6.67
N PHE A 71 1.60 12.41 -6.15
CA PHE A 71 1.79 12.18 -4.72
C PHE A 71 2.25 13.46 -3.99
N ASP A 72 3.17 14.22 -4.59
CA ASP A 72 3.63 15.51 -4.07
C ASP A 72 2.46 16.52 -4.00
N LYS A 73 1.61 16.59 -5.03
CA LYS A 73 0.39 17.43 -5.02
C LYS A 73 -0.56 17.06 -3.86
N ALA A 74 -0.64 15.78 -3.55
CA ALA A 74 -1.42 15.25 -2.43
C ALA A 74 -0.71 15.33 -1.07
N GLY A 75 0.55 15.79 -1.02
CA GLY A 75 1.36 15.75 0.19
C GLY A 75 1.41 14.34 0.78
N MET A 76 1.63 13.34 -0.08
CA MET A 76 1.73 11.91 0.25
C MET A 76 3.11 11.38 -0.15
N SER A 77 3.62 10.42 0.62
CA SER A 77 4.79 9.63 0.20
C SER A 77 4.38 8.58 -0.82
N MET A 78 5.25 8.27 -1.79
CA MET A 78 5.05 7.11 -2.67
C MET A 78 5.18 5.78 -1.90
N GLU A 79 5.80 5.80 -0.71
CA GLU A 79 5.89 4.67 0.20
C GLU A 79 4.68 4.51 1.14
N ASP A 80 3.69 5.41 1.05
CA ASP A 80 2.47 5.35 1.85
C ASP A 80 1.77 3.99 1.66
N VAL A 81 1.27 3.41 2.75
CA VAL A 81 0.56 2.12 2.74
C VAL A 81 -0.63 2.12 1.78
N ALA A 82 -1.24 3.28 1.51
CA ALA A 82 -2.31 3.41 0.53
C ALA A 82 -1.86 3.12 -0.92
N ASN A 83 -0.55 3.25 -1.21
CA ASN A 83 0.03 2.91 -2.51
C ASN A 83 0.45 1.43 -2.58
N LYS A 84 0.13 0.60 -1.59
CA LYS A 84 0.55 -0.81 -1.54
C LYS A 84 -0.66 -1.74 -1.58
N VAL A 85 -0.52 -2.87 -2.26
CA VAL A 85 -1.56 -3.89 -2.41
C VAL A 85 -0.92 -5.28 -2.51
N ARG A 86 -1.56 -6.30 -1.95
CA ARG A 86 -1.18 -7.70 -2.17
C ARG A 86 -1.85 -8.25 -3.40
N ILE A 87 -1.09 -8.93 -4.25
CA ILE A 87 -1.59 -9.48 -5.51
C ILE A 87 -1.07 -10.90 -5.64
N ARG A 88 -1.98 -11.89 -5.57
CA ARG A 88 -1.63 -13.29 -5.84
C ARG A 88 -1.19 -13.46 -7.29
N GLY A 89 -0.13 -14.23 -7.49
CA GLY A 89 0.39 -14.54 -8.84
C GLY A 89 0.99 -13.34 -9.58
N HIS A 90 1.41 -12.29 -8.87
CA HIS A 90 2.04 -11.10 -9.44
C HIS A 90 3.30 -11.42 -10.25
N LYS A 91 3.47 -10.74 -11.40
CA LYS A 91 4.60 -10.90 -12.33
C LYS A 91 5.07 -9.56 -12.88
N GLY A 92 6.25 -9.12 -12.44
CA GLY A 92 6.97 -7.98 -13.01
C GLY A 92 7.90 -8.38 -14.17
N PRO A 93 8.50 -7.40 -14.88
CA PRO A 93 8.12 -5.98 -14.91
C PRO A 93 6.79 -5.77 -15.66
N HIS A 94 6.00 -4.78 -15.26
CA HIS A 94 4.67 -4.51 -15.82
C HIS A 94 4.77 -3.88 -17.22
N PRO A 95 3.74 -4.02 -18.07
CA PRO A 95 3.72 -3.36 -19.38
C PRO A 95 3.42 -1.86 -19.25
N GLU A 96 3.76 -1.10 -20.30
CA GLU A 96 3.44 0.33 -20.41
C GLU A 96 1.94 0.61 -20.17
N ALA A 97 1.06 -0.24 -20.72
CA ALA A 97 -0.38 -0.13 -20.55
C ALA A 97 -0.84 -0.13 -19.08
N TYR A 98 -0.14 -0.86 -18.20
CA TYR A 98 -0.43 -0.84 -16.77
C TYR A 98 -0.08 0.51 -16.16
N HIS A 99 1.14 0.98 -16.40
CA HIS A 99 1.63 2.24 -15.83
C HIS A 99 0.83 3.45 -16.35
N GLN A 100 0.49 3.46 -17.64
CA GLN A 100 -0.34 4.51 -18.24
C GLN A 100 -1.73 4.55 -17.61
N GLU A 101 -2.40 3.40 -17.46
CA GLU A 101 -3.73 3.34 -16.83
C GLU A 101 -3.72 3.83 -15.38
N VAL A 102 -2.71 3.41 -14.60
CA VAL A 102 -2.54 3.87 -13.22
C VAL A 102 -2.32 5.39 -13.18
N PHE A 103 -1.41 5.90 -14.02
CA PHE A 103 -1.10 7.32 -14.08
C PHE A 103 -2.34 8.15 -14.46
N ASP A 104 -3.06 7.77 -15.52
CA ASP A 104 -4.21 8.53 -16.01
C ASP A 104 -5.34 8.60 -14.98
N ARG A 105 -5.61 7.48 -14.30
CA ARG A 105 -6.64 7.43 -13.25
C ARG A 105 -6.26 8.26 -12.04
N LEU A 106 -5.01 8.18 -11.57
CA LEU A 106 -4.54 8.99 -10.45
C LEU A 106 -4.52 10.48 -10.81
N LYS A 107 -4.04 10.83 -12.01
CA LYS A 107 -4.04 12.20 -12.53
C LYS A 107 -5.44 12.79 -12.58
N SER A 108 -6.40 12.02 -13.10
CA SER A 108 -7.80 12.42 -13.17
C SER A 108 -8.40 12.62 -11.77
N ALA A 109 -8.09 11.74 -10.82
CA ALA A 109 -8.58 11.84 -9.44
C ALA A 109 -8.11 13.11 -8.71
N VAL A 110 -6.93 13.62 -9.03
CA VAL A 110 -6.39 14.86 -8.43
C VAL A 110 -6.55 16.08 -9.34
N ALA A 111 -7.29 15.99 -10.45
CA ALA A 111 -7.40 17.09 -11.40
C ALA A 111 -8.15 18.30 -10.84
N THR A 112 -9.23 18.06 -10.08
CA THR A 112 -10.16 19.10 -9.61
C THR A 112 -9.99 19.48 -8.14
N CYS A 113 -9.10 18.82 -7.40
CA CYS A 113 -8.84 19.16 -6.01
C CYS A 113 -8.17 20.55 -5.90
N GLN A 114 -8.61 21.35 -4.92
CA GLN A 114 -8.14 22.72 -4.72
C GLN A 114 -7.13 22.82 -3.58
N THR A 115 -7.20 21.91 -2.60
CA THR A 115 -6.29 21.89 -1.46
C THR A 115 -5.52 20.57 -1.40
N THR A 116 -4.33 20.58 -0.79
CA THR A 116 -3.53 19.37 -0.57
C THR A 116 -4.34 18.28 0.16
N ALA A 117 -5.18 18.66 1.13
CA ALA A 117 -6.04 17.72 1.85
C ALA A 117 -7.09 17.07 0.93
N GLN A 118 -7.76 17.84 0.06
CA GLN A 118 -8.68 17.30 -0.93
C GLN A 118 -7.97 16.40 -1.96
N CYS A 119 -6.76 16.77 -2.37
CA CYS A 119 -5.94 15.96 -3.28
C CYS A 119 -5.56 14.64 -2.62
N ARG A 120 -5.12 14.66 -1.36
CA ARG A 120 -4.82 13.46 -0.56
C ARG A 120 -6.00 12.51 -0.49
N GLU A 121 -7.16 13.04 -0.15
CA GLU A 121 -8.37 12.23 -0.01
C GLU A 121 -8.78 11.59 -1.35
N SER A 122 -8.70 12.36 -2.44
CA SER A 122 -9.03 11.88 -3.78
C SER A 122 -8.03 10.86 -4.31
N LEU A 123 -6.74 11.07 -4.06
CA LEU A 123 -5.68 10.13 -4.42
C LEU A 123 -5.84 8.81 -3.66
N LYS A 124 -6.06 8.86 -2.33
CA LYS A 124 -6.30 7.64 -1.52
C LYS A 124 -7.53 6.87 -1.98
N ARG A 125 -8.63 7.57 -2.30
CA ARG A 125 -9.84 6.92 -2.87
C ARG A 125 -9.53 6.21 -4.18
N GLN A 126 -8.77 6.84 -5.07
CA GLN A 126 -8.46 6.24 -6.36
C GLN A 126 -7.47 5.07 -6.24
N LEU A 127 -6.48 5.17 -5.33
CA LEU A 127 -5.59 4.06 -5.00
C LEU A 127 -6.37 2.85 -4.46
N ARG A 128 -7.36 3.07 -3.58
CA ARG A 128 -8.25 2.00 -3.11
C ARG A 128 -9.00 1.32 -4.27
N ARG A 129 -9.58 2.09 -5.20
CA ARG A 129 -10.27 1.53 -6.37
C ARG A 129 -9.34 0.73 -7.28
N LEU A 130 -8.10 1.20 -7.48
CA LEU A 130 -7.08 0.47 -8.21
C LEU A 130 -6.71 -0.84 -7.50
N ALA A 131 -6.52 -0.80 -6.17
CA ALA A 131 -6.24 -1.98 -5.36
C ALA A 131 -7.36 -3.03 -5.43
N GLU A 132 -8.62 -2.60 -5.40
CA GLU A 132 -9.79 -3.46 -5.56
C GLU A 132 -9.82 -4.11 -6.96
N GLU A 133 -9.45 -3.37 -8.01
CA GLU A 133 -9.34 -3.94 -9.35
C GLU A 133 -8.17 -4.91 -9.48
N LEU A 134 -7.02 -4.59 -8.91
CA LEU A 134 -5.84 -5.45 -8.93
C LEU A 134 -6.05 -6.78 -8.22
N GLN A 135 -6.86 -6.80 -7.15
CA GLN A 135 -7.20 -8.02 -6.43
C GLN A 135 -8.31 -8.83 -7.09
N ARG A 136 -9.11 -8.22 -7.98
CA ARG A 136 -10.20 -8.91 -8.66
C ARG A 136 -9.66 -9.70 -9.84
N GLU A 137 -9.63 -11.02 -9.69
CA GLU A 137 -9.18 -11.94 -10.74
C GLU A 137 -9.91 -11.70 -12.07
N GLY A 138 -9.14 -11.71 -13.15
CA GLY A 138 -9.67 -11.48 -14.51
C GLY A 138 -10.04 -10.03 -14.82
N SER A 139 -9.87 -9.09 -13.90
CA SER A 139 -9.98 -7.66 -14.22
C SER A 139 -8.88 -7.24 -15.20
N ARG A 140 -9.10 -6.12 -15.89
CA ARG A 140 -8.11 -5.62 -16.85
C ARG A 140 -6.76 -5.36 -16.19
N LEU A 141 -6.71 -4.63 -15.06
CA LEU A 141 -5.45 -4.39 -14.37
C LEU A 141 -4.85 -5.66 -13.77
N ASN A 142 -5.66 -6.57 -13.22
CA ASN A 142 -5.17 -7.85 -12.70
C ASN A 142 -4.48 -8.68 -13.79
N LYS A 143 -5.08 -8.80 -14.98
CA LYS A 143 -4.47 -9.53 -16.11
C LYS A 143 -3.10 -8.96 -16.52
N LEU A 144 -2.95 -7.64 -16.50
CA LEU A 144 -1.68 -6.98 -16.84
C LEU A 144 -0.55 -7.29 -15.84
N VAL A 145 -0.89 -7.52 -14.57
CA VAL A 145 0.10 -7.78 -13.50
C VAL A 145 0.26 -9.26 -13.15
N THR A 146 -0.64 -10.14 -13.58
CA THR A 146 -0.53 -11.60 -13.37
C THR A 146 -0.18 -12.38 -14.66
N ARG A 147 -0.22 -11.69 -15.81
CA ARG A 147 -0.08 -12.27 -17.18
C ARG A 147 -1.08 -13.40 -17.43
N SER A 148 -2.30 -13.26 -16.92
CA SER A 148 -3.41 -14.17 -17.21
C SER A 148 -4.11 -13.79 -18.52
N PRO A 149 -4.65 -14.77 -19.28
CA PRO A 149 -5.46 -14.52 -20.48
C PRO A 149 -6.69 -13.66 -20.22
#